data_AF-A0A2V8E5C9-F1
#
_entry.id   AF-A0A2V8E5C9-F1
#
_cell.length_a   1.000
_cell.length_b   1.000
_cell.length_c   1.000
_cell.angle_alpha   90.00
_cell.angle_beta   90.00
_cell.angle_gamma   90.00
#
_symmetry.space_group_name_H-M   'P 1'
#
loop_
_entity.id
_entity.type
_entity.pdbx_description
1 polymer ?
#
loop_
_entity_poly.entity_id
_entity_poly.type
_entity_poly.pdbx_seq_one_letter_code
_entity_poly.pdbx_strand_id
1 'polypeptide(L)'
;MAASLRASRPRRPRPWRPILGAARRGAAGELAQPASSGVDIAIFTNMGDARNAINVQSSDVVLALGAVTPGTLSEVALALKADKPVVLVGASDHAQRFLAAIGNGRVHVAADARDAIALIKRLLPTA
;
A
#
# COMPACT_ATOMS: atom_id res chain seq x y z
N MET A 1 -12.36 19.93 24.67
CA MET A 1 -12.98 19.84 23.33
C MET A 1 -13.10 18.37 22.96
N ALA A 2 -14.33 17.83 22.95
CA ALA A 2 -14.58 16.41 22.71
C ALA A 2 -14.56 16.12 21.20
N ALA A 3 -13.63 15.27 20.76
CA ALA A 3 -13.58 14.79 19.38
C ALA A 3 -14.72 13.79 19.15
N SER A 4 -15.64 14.14 18.25
CA SER A 4 -16.74 13.29 17.79
C SER A 4 -16.20 12.03 17.11
N LEU A 5 -16.19 10.90 17.81
CA LEU A 5 -16.00 9.57 17.25
C LEU A 5 -17.22 9.21 16.40
N ARG A 6 -17.14 9.38 15.07
CA ARG A 6 -18.13 8.82 14.15
C ARG A 6 -18.06 7.30 14.25
N ALA A 7 -19.10 6.68 14.82
CA ALA A 7 -19.29 5.24 14.79
C ALA A 7 -19.25 4.75 13.34
N SER A 8 -18.31 3.86 13.04
CA SER A 8 -18.18 3.23 11.74
C SER A 8 -19.41 2.37 11.46
N ARG A 9 -20.00 2.51 10.27
CA ARG A 9 -21.15 1.70 9.85
C ARG A 9 -20.79 0.20 9.93
N PRO A 10 -21.70 -0.68 10.39
CA PRO A 10 -21.45 -2.11 10.44
C PRO A 10 -21.18 -2.66 9.03
N ARG A 11 -20.08 -3.41 8.89
CA ARG A 11 -19.64 -3.98 7.62
C ARG A 11 -20.59 -5.11 7.21
N ARG A 12 -21.04 -5.11 5.94
CA ARG A 12 -21.73 -6.28 5.34
C ARG A 12 -20.81 -7.51 5.41
N PRO A 13 -21.34 -8.72 5.66
CA PRO A 13 -20.54 -9.94 5.65
C PRO A 13 -19.90 -10.13 4.27
N ARG A 14 -18.57 -10.22 4.24
CA ARG A 14 -17.77 -10.49 3.04
C ARG A 14 -17.32 -11.95 3.09
N PRO A 15 -17.21 -12.67 1.95
CA PRO A 15 -16.41 -13.89 1.92
C PRO A 15 -15.02 -13.58 2.49
N TRP A 16 -14.43 -14.49 3.27
CA TRP A 16 -13.20 -14.25 4.04
C TRP A 16 -12.06 -13.77 3.12
N ARG A 17 -11.84 -12.45 3.12
CA ARG A 17 -10.82 -11.72 2.35
C ARG A 17 -10.24 -10.67 3.30
N PRO A 18 -9.34 -11.07 4.22
CA PRO A 18 -8.88 -10.20 5.28
C PRO A 18 -8.05 -9.03 4.73
N ILE A 19 -8.22 -7.86 5.32
CA ILE A 19 -7.39 -6.68 5.08
C ILE A 19 -6.26 -6.72 6.09
N LEU A 20 -5.05 -6.95 5.59
CA LEU A 20 -3.83 -6.96 6.40
C LEU A 20 -3.21 -5.56 6.46
N GLY A 21 -2.70 -5.18 7.62
CA GLY A 21 -1.93 -3.94 7.81
C GLY A 21 -0.73 -4.15 8.72
N ALA A 22 0.43 -3.62 8.34
CA ALA A 22 1.62 -3.59 9.20
C ALA A 22 1.60 -2.35 10.10
N ALA A 23 1.81 -2.53 11.40
CA ALA A 23 1.72 -1.48 12.42
C ALA A 23 3.02 -1.34 13.23
N ARG A 24 3.24 -0.14 13.79
CA ARG A 24 4.35 0.15 14.71
C ARG A 24 3.86 0.08 16.15
N ARG A 25 4.66 -0.52 17.05
CA ARG A 25 4.51 -0.30 18.49
C ARG A 25 5.22 1.01 18.87
N GLY A 26 4.67 1.71 19.84
CA GLY A 26 5.25 2.86 20.51
C GLY A 26 6.24 2.45 21.59
N ALA A 27 6.98 3.43 22.11
CA ALA A 27 8.14 3.23 22.99
C ALA A 27 7.82 2.50 24.32
N ALA A 28 6.55 2.46 24.74
CA ALA A 28 6.11 1.85 26.00
C ALA A 28 5.18 0.64 25.83
N GLY A 29 5.25 -0.07 24.69
CA GLY A 29 4.36 -1.20 24.39
C GLY A 29 2.94 -0.80 23.97
N GLU A 30 2.58 0.47 24.08
CA GLU A 30 1.39 1.06 23.47
C GLU A 30 1.49 1.05 21.94
N LEU A 31 0.36 1.07 21.23
CA LEU A 31 0.38 1.23 19.78
C LEU A 31 0.76 2.68 19.45
N ALA A 32 1.90 2.92 18.79
CA ALA A 32 2.33 4.27 18.39
C ALA A 32 1.24 4.98 17.58
N GLN A 33 0.53 4.19 16.78
CA GLN A 33 -0.76 4.51 16.18
C GLN A 33 -1.60 3.23 16.24
N PRO A 34 -2.81 3.25 16.83
CA PRO A 34 -3.69 2.09 16.80
C PRO A 34 -3.97 1.72 15.34
N ALA A 35 -3.98 0.41 15.05
CA ALA A 35 -4.37 -0.07 13.74
C ALA A 35 -5.77 0.46 13.42
N SER A 36 -5.99 0.87 12.17
CA SER A 36 -7.29 1.35 11.73
C SER A 36 -8.35 0.28 11.97
N SER A 37 -9.57 0.69 12.35
CA SER A 37 -10.74 -0.20 12.43
C SER A 37 -11.06 -0.91 11.10
N GLY A 38 -10.41 -0.49 10.01
CA GLY A 38 -10.51 -1.13 8.72
C GLY A 38 -9.64 -2.37 8.52
N VAL A 39 -8.67 -2.63 9.40
CA VAL A 39 -7.70 -3.74 9.34
C VAL A 39 -8.26 -4.95 10.08
N ASP A 40 -8.25 -6.10 9.43
CA ASP A 40 -8.68 -7.38 10.02
C ASP A 40 -7.49 -8.12 10.67
N ILE A 41 -6.29 -8.00 10.10
CA ILE A 41 -5.05 -8.61 10.62
C ILE A 41 -3.95 -7.56 10.75
N ALA A 42 -3.55 -7.25 11.98
CA ALA A 42 -2.47 -6.31 12.27
C ALA A 42 -1.15 -7.06 12.52
N ILE A 43 -0.11 -6.81 11.71
CA ILE A 43 1.23 -7.38 11.91
C ILE A 43 2.15 -6.35 12.56
N PHE A 44 2.60 -6.66 13.78
CA PHE A 44 3.53 -5.83 14.54
C PHE A 44 4.96 -6.35 14.37
N THR A 45 5.68 -5.83 13.38
CA THR A 45 7.01 -6.35 13.02
C THR A 45 8.11 -5.91 13.98
N ASN A 46 7.95 -4.76 14.66
CA ASN A 46 8.99 -4.11 15.45
C ASN A 46 10.29 -3.79 14.67
N MET A 47 10.19 -3.63 13.35
CA MET A 47 11.35 -3.40 12.46
C MET A 47 11.44 -1.96 11.94
N GLY A 48 10.79 -1.00 12.59
CA GLY A 48 10.75 0.38 12.11
C GLY A 48 10.23 0.47 10.66
N ASP A 49 10.98 1.13 9.78
CA ASP A 49 10.64 1.28 8.36
C ASP A 49 10.91 0.02 7.53
N ALA A 50 11.71 -0.94 8.02
CA ALA A 50 11.97 -2.18 7.28
C ALA A 50 10.70 -3.06 7.12
N ARG A 51 9.63 -2.77 7.86
CA ARG A 51 8.30 -3.36 7.63
C ARG A 51 7.76 -3.11 6.22
N ASN A 52 8.18 -2.01 5.59
CA ASN A 52 7.76 -1.66 4.23
C ASN A 52 8.27 -2.71 3.23
N ALA A 53 9.49 -3.22 3.45
CA ALA A 53 10.02 -4.31 2.64
C ALA A 53 9.19 -5.59 2.79
N ILE A 54 8.73 -5.93 4.00
CA ILE A 54 7.84 -7.07 4.22
C ILE A 54 6.54 -6.89 3.42
N ASN A 55 5.89 -5.73 3.53
CA ASN A 55 4.64 -5.45 2.80
C ASN A 55 4.83 -5.60 1.28
N VAL A 56 5.90 -5.03 0.74
CA VAL A 56 6.23 -5.13 -0.68
C VAL A 56 6.53 -6.59 -1.08
N GLN A 57 7.35 -7.30 -0.30
CA GLN A 57 7.74 -8.69 -0.59
C GLN A 57 6.56 -9.67 -0.46
N SER A 58 5.55 -9.36 0.34
CA SER A 58 4.33 -10.16 0.46
C SER A 58 3.25 -9.83 -0.59
N SER A 59 3.42 -8.78 -1.41
CA SER A 59 2.42 -8.34 -2.39
C SER A 59 2.69 -8.89 -3.80
N ASP A 60 1.66 -9.23 -4.58
CA ASP A 60 1.84 -9.58 -6.00
C ASP A 60 2.00 -8.33 -6.90
N VAL A 61 1.29 -7.25 -6.55
CA VAL A 61 1.30 -5.96 -7.24
C VAL A 61 1.32 -4.85 -6.19
N VAL A 62 2.08 -3.78 -6.41
CA VAL A 62 2.14 -2.64 -5.50
C VAL A 62 1.40 -1.44 -6.11
N LEU A 63 0.51 -0.82 -5.33
CA LEU A 63 -0.26 0.35 -5.74
C LEU A 63 0.19 1.57 -4.92
N ALA A 64 0.69 2.60 -5.58
CA ALA A 64 1.03 3.88 -4.96
C ALA A 64 -0.04 4.94 -5.28
N LEU A 65 -0.60 5.55 -4.25
CA LEU A 65 -1.72 6.49 -4.35
C LEU A 65 -1.29 7.91 -3.99
N GLY A 66 -1.65 8.86 -4.85
CA GLY A 66 -1.44 10.30 -4.65
C GLY A 66 -0.01 10.75 -4.93
N ALA A 67 0.38 11.86 -4.30
CA ALA A 67 1.71 12.42 -4.45
C ALA A 67 2.79 11.45 -3.90
N VAL A 68 3.83 11.23 -4.69
CA VAL A 68 4.97 10.38 -4.28
C VAL A 68 5.79 11.13 -3.24
N THR A 69 5.78 10.62 -2.01
CA THR A 69 6.61 11.11 -0.88
C THR A 69 7.84 10.22 -0.69
N PRO A 70 8.85 10.60 0.11
CA PRO A 70 10.03 9.75 0.35
C PRO A 70 9.69 8.33 0.85
N GLY A 71 8.68 8.19 1.72
CA GLY A 71 8.22 6.90 2.20
C GLY A 71 7.65 6.03 1.08
N THR A 72 6.72 6.58 0.30
CA THR A 72 6.13 5.91 -0.88
C THR A 72 7.19 5.58 -1.93
N LEU A 73 8.12 6.48 -2.18
CA LEU A 73 9.22 6.27 -3.13
C LEU A 73 10.10 5.09 -2.69
N SER A 74 10.39 4.96 -1.39
CA SER A 74 11.16 3.83 -0.87
C SER A 74 10.45 2.48 -1.08
N GLU A 75 9.12 2.45 -0.92
CA GLU A 75 8.30 1.26 -1.18
C GLU A 75 8.27 0.90 -2.67
N VAL A 76 8.09 1.90 -3.53
CA VAL A 76 8.13 1.70 -5.00
C VAL A 76 9.50 1.20 -5.44
N ALA A 77 10.59 1.78 -4.93
CA ALA A 77 11.94 1.33 -5.25
C ALA A 77 12.19 -0.12 -4.80
N LEU A 78 11.70 -0.50 -3.62
CA LEU A 78 11.75 -1.89 -3.15
C LEU A 78 10.95 -2.84 -4.05
N ALA A 79 9.79 -2.40 -4.56
CA ALA A 79 8.95 -3.19 -5.45
C ALA A 79 9.63 -3.43 -6.81
N LEU A 80 10.20 -2.38 -7.40
CA LEU A 80 10.95 -2.47 -8.65
C LEU A 80 12.19 -3.34 -8.51
N LYS A 81 12.92 -3.23 -7.40
CA LYS A 81 14.06 -4.12 -7.10
C LYS A 81 13.65 -5.59 -6.96
N ALA A 82 12.42 -5.84 -6.50
CA ALA A 82 11.85 -7.17 -6.39
C ALA A 82 11.17 -7.66 -7.68
N ASP A 83 11.32 -6.93 -8.79
CA ASP A 83 10.70 -7.19 -10.09
C ASP A 83 9.16 -7.28 -10.04
N LYS A 84 8.55 -6.52 -9.12
CA LYS A 84 7.09 -6.48 -8.94
C LYS A 84 6.48 -5.34 -9.73
N PRO A 85 5.33 -5.56 -10.39
CA PRO A 85 4.61 -4.49 -11.06
C PRO A 85 4.12 -3.44 -10.06
N VAL A 86 4.25 -2.17 -10.44
CA VAL A 86 3.81 -1.01 -9.67
C VAL A 86 2.75 -0.26 -10.47
N VAL A 87 1.62 0.05 -9.84
CA VAL A 87 0.57 0.90 -10.39
C VAL A 87 0.58 2.24 -9.64
N LEU A 88 0.65 3.35 -10.38
CA LEU A 88 0.61 4.71 -9.85
C LEU A 88 -0.76 5.33 -10.13
N VAL A 89 -1.36 5.99 -9.14
CA VAL A 89 -2.62 6.73 -9.30
C VAL A 89 -2.49 8.11 -8.69
N GLY A 90 -2.68 9.16 -9.48
CA GLY A 90 -2.58 10.55 -8.99
C GLY A 90 -1.14 11.02 -8.66
N ALA A 91 -0.13 10.29 -9.13
CA ALA A 91 1.26 10.76 -9.10
C ALA A 91 1.46 11.88 -10.13
N SER A 92 2.34 12.84 -9.86
CA SER A 92 2.66 13.91 -10.81
C SER A 92 3.37 13.36 -12.05
N ASP A 93 3.24 14.04 -13.19
CA ASP A 93 3.90 13.65 -14.44
C ASP A 93 5.42 13.45 -14.28
N HIS A 94 6.06 14.30 -13.46
CA HIS A 94 7.49 14.18 -13.17
C HIS A 94 7.80 12.86 -12.46
N ALA A 95 7.03 12.52 -11.43
CA ALA A 95 7.21 11.26 -10.70
C ALA A 95 6.93 10.04 -11.59
N GLN A 96 5.88 10.09 -12.41
CA GLN A 96 5.55 9.03 -13.36
C GLN A 96 6.70 8.78 -14.34
N ARG A 97 7.25 9.84 -14.96
CA ARG A 97 8.36 9.74 -15.91
C ARG A 97 9.64 9.20 -15.26
N PHE A 98 9.98 9.70 -14.07
CA PHE A 98 11.15 9.24 -13.33
C PHE A 98 11.03 7.75 -12.98
N LEU A 99 9.90 7.34 -12.39
CA LEU A 99 9.67 5.96 -12.00
C LEU A 99 9.61 5.01 -13.21
N ALA A 100 8.99 5.44 -14.31
CA ALA A 100 8.97 4.67 -15.55
C ALA A 100 10.38 4.45 -16.12
N ALA A 101 11.26 5.46 -16.05
CA ALA A 101 12.64 5.36 -16.53
C ALA A 101 13.48 4.35 -15.75
N ILE A 102 13.27 4.23 -14.43
CA ILE A 102 14.01 3.27 -13.59
C ILE A 102 13.29 1.92 -13.43
N GLY A 103 12.02 1.85 -13.83
CA GLY A 103 11.13 0.73 -13.54
C GLY A 103 11.16 -0.41 -14.55
N ASN A 104 11.97 -0.33 -15.61
CA ASN A 104 12.16 -1.39 -16.61
C ASN A 104 10.83 -2.00 -17.12
N GLY A 105 9.84 -1.16 -17.43
CA GLY A 105 8.52 -1.58 -17.91
C GLY A 105 7.56 -2.13 -16.86
N ARG A 106 7.95 -2.17 -15.57
CA ARG A 106 7.09 -2.60 -14.45
C ARG A 106 6.21 -1.49 -13.85
N VAL A 107 6.35 -0.25 -14.32
CA VAL A 107 5.57 0.89 -13.82
C VAL A 107 4.41 1.17 -14.77
N HIS A 108 3.21 1.14 -14.22
CA HIS A 108 1.96 1.42 -14.90
C HIS A 108 1.28 2.62 -14.25
N VAL A 109 0.59 3.43 -15.05
CA VAL A 109 -0.15 4.59 -14.56
C VAL A 109 -1.64 4.32 -14.77
N ALA A 110 -2.44 4.54 -13.74
CA ALA A 110 -3.89 4.51 -13.82
C ALA A 110 -4.49 5.90 -13.60
N ALA A 111 -5.51 6.22 -14.39
CA ALA A 111 -6.20 7.50 -14.28
C ALA A 111 -7.08 7.60 -13.02
N ASP A 112 -7.69 6.48 -12.62
CA ASP A 112 -8.61 6.41 -11.49
C ASP A 112 -8.63 5.02 -10.84
N ALA A 113 -9.50 4.83 -9.85
CA ALA A 113 -9.64 3.57 -9.15
C ALA A 113 -10.13 2.41 -10.03
N ARG A 114 -10.98 2.66 -11.03
CA ARG A 114 -11.49 1.61 -11.93
C ARG A 114 -10.38 1.13 -12.85
N ASP A 115 -9.64 2.07 -13.42
CA ASP A 115 -8.48 1.78 -14.27
C ASP A 115 -7.38 1.05 -13.48
N ALA A 116 -7.12 1.47 -12.24
CA ALA A 116 -6.16 0.80 -11.36
C ALA A 116 -6.56 -0.66 -11.12
N ILE A 117 -7.83 -0.93 -10.82
CA ILE A 117 -8.33 -2.31 -10.64
C ILE A 117 -8.18 -3.12 -11.94
N ALA A 118 -8.48 -2.53 -13.10
CA ALA A 118 -8.35 -3.20 -14.39
C ALA A 118 -6.87 -3.56 -14.68
N LEU A 119 -5.95 -2.64 -14.43
CA LEU A 119 -4.51 -2.86 -14.53
C LEU A 119 -4.05 -3.98 -13.59
N ILE A 120 -4.39 -3.89 -12.30
CA ILE A 120 -4.00 -4.89 -11.29
C ILE A 120 -4.47 -6.28 -11.71
N LYS A 121 -5.72 -6.43 -12.17
CA LYS A 121 -6.24 -7.72 -12.65
C LYS A 121 -5.43 -8.33 -13.80
N ARG A 122 -4.88 -7.51 -14.70
CA ARG A 122 -4.02 -7.99 -15.80
C ARG A 122 -2.62 -8.37 -15.34
N LEU A 123 -2.15 -7.78 -14.24
CA LEU A 123 -0.79 -7.94 -13.72
C LEU A 123 -0.68 -9.05 -12.69
N LEU A 124 -1.79 -9.45 -12.06
CA LEU A 124 -1.81 -10.58 -11.15
C LEU A 124 -1.36 -11.85 -11.89
N PRO A 125 -0.49 -12.66 -11.27
CA PRO A 125 -0.07 -13.93 -11.86
C PRO A 125 -1.29 -14.82 -12.09
N THR A 126 -1.33 -15.49 -13.24
CA THR A 126 -2.30 -16.55 -13.49
C THR A 126 -1.95 -17.70 -12.56
N ALA A 127 -2.83 -17.99 -11.61
CA ALA A 127 -2.69 -19.13 -10.70
C ALA A 127 -2.86 -20.46 -11.45
#